data_AF-A0A8H6BLR3-F1
#
_entry.id   AF-A0A8H6BLR3-F1
#
_cell.length_a   1.000
_cell.length_b   1.000
_cell.length_c   1.000
_cell.angle_alpha   90.00
_cell.angle_beta   90.00
_cell.angle_gamma   90.00
#
_symmetry.space_group_name_H-M   'P 1'
#
loop_
_entity.id
_entity.type
_entity.pdbx_description
1 polymer ?
#
loop_
_entity_poly.entity_id
_entity_poly.type
_entity_poly.pdbx_seq_one_letter_code
_entity_poly.pdbx_strand_id
1 'polypeptide(L)'
;MLKSNMLCRYIIDQYLETEWLPCLKMNAFNSPIFLRNMVYLLKDVVKDRQITNLVLNYNIPSLTYCYWESNPEICDVRFSLISLCDQLNIFQQVIVKLINTSLISTDKKYIRKLCYISKDFKLSTEGELNYSSMIKFTSSIEVLLSKLKEDTNTETAEGMYLFTESIRIFENFKRRTCRNMEQTVCIPIGFIGDYSGTQRHQEV
;
A
#
# COMPACT_ATOMS: atom_id res chain seq x y z
N MET A 1 -25.92 7.68 34.98
CA MET A 1 -24.61 7.87 34.32
C MET A 1 -24.30 6.65 33.47
N LEU A 2 -24.24 6.80 32.15
CA LEU A 2 -23.73 5.72 31.28
C LEU A 2 -22.25 5.50 31.64
N LYS A 3 -21.84 4.24 31.89
CA LYS A 3 -20.41 3.89 32.05
C LYS A 3 -19.66 4.43 30.82
N SER A 4 -18.47 5.03 30.97
CA SER A 4 -17.82 5.79 29.88
C SER A 4 -17.70 5.02 28.55
N ASN A 5 -17.53 3.70 28.60
CA ASN A 5 -17.52 2.84 27.41
C ASN A 5 -18.87 2.80 26.65
N MET A 6 -20.00 2.87 27.34
CA MET A 6 -21.31 2.94 26.68
C MET A 6 -21.56 4.31 26.04
N LEU A 7 -21.05 5.38 26.66
CA LEU A 7 -21.12 6.73 26.10
C LEU A 7 -20.23 6.85 24.86
N CYS A 8 -18.99 6.35 24.91
CA CYS A 8 -18.10 6.32 23.74
C CYS A 8 -18.70 5.53 22.59
N ARG A 9 -19.29 4.34 22.85
CA ARG A 9 -20.00 3.58 21.81
C ARG A 9 -21.16 4.36 21.21
N TYR A 10 -22.00 4.95 22.05
CA TYR A 10 -23.14 5.74 21.56
C TYR A 10 -22.70 6.92 20.68
N ILE A 11 -21.65 7.64 21.07
CA ILE A 11 -21.10 8.75 20.27
C ILE A 11 -20.56 8.22 18.94
N ILE A 12 -19.79 7.13 18.95
CA ILE A 12 -19.21 6.56 17.72
C ILE A 12 -20.32 6.03 16.81
N ASP A 13 -21.34 5.35 17.34
CA ASP A 13 -22.47 4.84 16.56
C ASP A 13 -23.25 5.98 15.91
N GLN A 14 -23.50 7.08 16.64
CA GLN A 14 -24.14 8.27 16.08
C GLN A 14 -23.30 8.90 14.97
N TYR A 15 -22.01 9.19 15.21
CA TYR A 15 -21.12 9.78 14.20
C TYR A 15 -20.93 8.86 12.98
N LEU A 16 -20.84 7.54 13.20
CA LEU A 16 -20.78 6.54 12.14
C LEU A 16 -22.01 6.67 11.23
N GLU A 17 -23.21 6.65 11.79
CA GLU A 17 -24.45 6.66 11.02
C GLU A 17 -24.76 8.00 10.36
N THR A 18 -24.50 9.12 11.06
CA THR A 18 -24.95 10.45 10.60
C THR A 18 -23.92 11.18 9.76
N GLU A 19 -22.63 10.87 9.89
CA GLU A 19 -21.56 11.66 9.26
C GLU A 19 -20.60 10.80 8.45
N TRP A 20 -20.02 9.74 9.05
CA TRP A 20 -18.97 8.98 8.36
C TRP A 20 -19.52 8.09 7.25
N LEU A 21 -20.60 7.33 7.49
CA LEU A 21 -21.23 6.49 6.48
C LEU A 21 -21.78 7.30 5.30
N PRO A 22 -22.48 8.43 5.49
CA PRO A 22 -22.90 9.30 4.39
C PRO A 22 -21.71 9.87 3.60
N CYS A 23 -20.66 10.34 4.27
CA CYS A 23 -19.46 10.85 3.58
C CYS A 23 -18.74 9.75 2.78
N LEU A 24 -18.76 8.50 3.26
CA LEU A 24 -18.28 7.34 2.52
C LEU A 24 -19.13 7.09 1.27
N LYS A 25 -20.46 7.17 1.39
CA LYS A 25 -21.41 7.05 0.26
C LYS A 25 -21.17 8.08 -0.84
N MET A 26 -20.76 9.29 -0.46
CA MET A 26 -20.55 10.39 -1.40
C MET A 26 -19.11 10.46 -1.94
N ASN A 27 -18.25 9.48 -1.64
CA ASN A 27 -16.81 9.53 -1.97
C ASN A 27 -16.12 10.83 -1.50
N ALA A 28 -16.59 11.43 -0.40
CA ALA A 28 -16.15 12.75 0.04
C ALA A 28 -14.80 12.72 0.80
N PHE A 29 -14.22 11.53 1.02
CA PHE A 29 -12.97 11.38 1.76
C PHE A 29 -11.75 11.49 0.85
N ASN A 30 -11.14 12.68 0.84
CA ASN A 30 -9.93 12.97 0.07
C ASN A 30 -8.62 12.66 0.83
N SER A 31 -8.67 12.14 2.06
CA SER A 31 -7.49 11.92 2.91
C SER A 31 -7.31 10.45 3.30
N PRO A 32 -6.24 9.78 2.83
CA PRO A 32 -5.88 8.42 3.24
C PRO A 32 -5.64 8.29 4.76
N ILE A 33 -5.08 9.32 5.40
CA ILE A 33 -4.85 9.36 6.85
C ILE A 33 -6.16 9.31 7.62
N PHE A 34 -7.15 10.08 7.16
CA PHE A 34 -8.48 10.09 7.79
C PHE A 34 -9.16 8.73 7.65
N LEU A 35 -9.12 8.12 6.46
CA LEU A 35 -9.66 6.78 6.23
C LEU A 35 -9.00 5.72 7.13
N ARG A 36 -7.68 5.77 7.28
CA ARG A 36 -6.95 4.87 8.20
C ARG A 36 -7.40 5.05 9.64
N ASN A 37 -7.50 6.30 10.11
CA ASN A 37 -7.91 6.59 11.49
C ASN A 37 -9.35 6.14 11.75
N MET A 38 -10.25 6.35 10.79
CA MET A 38 -11.61 5.84 10.84
C MET A 38 -11.63 4.31 10.96
N VAL A 39 -10.89 3.59 10.10
CA VAL A 39 -10.78 2.12 10.19
C VAL A 39 -10.29 1.67 11.56
N TYR A 40 -9.28 2.32 12.13
CA TYR A 40 -8.79 2.00 13.48
C TYR A 40 -9.82 2.26 14.57
N LEU A 41 -10.54 3.39 14.51
CA LEU A 41 -11.57 3.72 15.49
C LEU A 41 -12.73 2.72 15.47
N LEU A 42 -13.06 2.17 14.30
CA LEU A 42 -14.18 1.24 14.16
C LEU A 42 -13.84 -0.20 14.54
N LYS A 43 -12.57 -0.58 14.55
CA LYS A 43 -12.08 -1.96 14.72
C LYS A 43 -12.60 -2.68 15.97
N ASP A 44 -12.87 -1.95 17.06
CA ASP A 44 -13.35 -2.53 18.33
C ASP A 44 -14.77 -2.07 18.72
N VAL A 45 -15.38 -1.25 17.88
CA VAL A 45 -16.67 -0.58 18.17
C VAL A 45 -17.81 -1.19 17.36
N VAL A 46 -17.57 -1.43 16.07
CA VAL A 46 -18.56 -1.97 15.14
C VAL A 46 -18.22 -3.43 14.85
N LYS A 47 -19.23 -4.29 14.66
CA LYS A 47 -18.99 -5.70 14.33
C LYS A 47 -18.20 -5.79 13.03
N ASP A 48 -17.11 -6.56 13.02
CA ASP A 48 -16.22 -6.73 11.85
C ASP A 48 -16.97 -7.01 10.54
N ARG A 49 -18.03 -7.82 10.61
CA ARG A 49 -18.89 -8.14 9.46
C ARG A 49 -19.58 -6.93 8.85
N GLN A 50 -20.04 -5.98 9.67
CA GLN A 50 -20.70 -4.76 9.19
C GLN A 50 -19.68 -3.86 8.49
N ILE A 51 -18.50 -3.67 9.07
CA ILE A 51 -17.43 -2.86 8.46
C ILE A 51 -16.96 -3.51 7.15
N THR A 52 -16.76 -4.83 7.15
CA THR A 52 -16.37 -5.58 5.94
C THR A 52 -17.38 -5.35 4.81
N ASN A 53 -18.68 -5.53 5.08
CA ASN A 53 -19.74 -5.31 4.08
C ASN A 53 -19.72 -3.86 3.55
N LEU A 54 -19.50 -2.87 4.43
CA LEU A 54 -19.40 -1.47 4.01
C LEU A 54 -18.23 -1.25 3.07
N VAL A 55 -17.03 -1.72 3.44
CA VAL A 55 -15.82 -1.60 2.62
C VAL A 55 -16.04 -2.23 1.25
N LEU A 56 -16.58 -3.44 1.20
CA LEU A 56 -16.87 -4.16 -0.04
C LEU A 56 -17.95 -3.47 -0.90
N ASN A 57 -18.94 -2.83 -0.28
CA ASN A 57 -20.01 -2.15 -1.02
C ASN A 57 -19.54 -0.85 -1.69
N TYR A 58 -18.63 -0.09 -1.05
CA TYR A 58 -18.17 1.19 -1.59
C TYR A 58 -17.07 1.05 -2.65
N ASN A 59 -16.33 -0.07 -2.66
CA ASN A 59 -15.27 -0.34 -3.65
C ASN A 59 -14.25 0.81 -3.79
N ILE A 60 -13.96 1.52 -2.70
CA ILE A 60 -12.96 2.59 -2.68
C ILE A 60 -11.57 1.93 -2.51
N PRO A 61 -10.64 2.07 -3.47
CA PRO A 61 -9.35 1.36 -3.43
C PRO A 61 -8.54 1.64 -2.17
N SER A 62 -8.37 2.92 -1.82
CA SER A 62 -7.59 3.36 -0.66
C SER A 62 -8.18 2.85 0.66
N LEU A 63 -9.50 2.97 0.83
CA LEU A 63 -10.21 2.45 2.01
C LEU A 63 -10.06 0.93 2.12
N THR A 64 -10.27 0.21 1.02
CA THR A 64 -10.17 -1.26 0.98
C THR A 64 -8.76 -1.71 1.35
N TYR A 65 -7.74 -1.00 0.85
CA TYR A 65 -6.34 -1.27 1.18
C TYR A 65 -6.03 -1.01 2.65
N CYS A 66 -6.47 0.14 3.20
CA CYS A 66 -6.34 0.47 4.63
C CYS A 66 -7.02 -0.57 5.53
N TYR A 67 -8.20 -1.04 5.12
CA TYR A 67 -8.95 -2.04 5.87
C TYR A 67 -8.26 -3.40 5.85
N TRP A 68 -7.75 -3.83 4.69
CA TRP A 68 -6.93 -5.04 4.59
C TRP A 68 -5.66 -4.96 5.46
N GLU A 69 -4.93 -3.84 5.42
CA GLU A 69 -3.71 -3.68 6.22
C GLU A 69 -3.99 -3.77 7.73
N SER A 70 -5.17 -3.34 8.16
CA SER A 70 -5.63 -3.45 9.55
C SER A 70 -6.13 -4.85 9.91
N ASN A 71 -6.63 -5.60 8.92
CA ASN A 71 -7.28 -6.91 9.05
C ASN A 71 -6.86 -7.87 7.92
N PRO A 72 -5.58 -8.28 7.84
CA PRO A 72 -5.02 -8.96 6.67
C PRO A 72 -5.54 -10.39 6.47
N GLU A 73 -6.23 -10.94 7.47
CA GLU A 73 -6.79 -12.29 7.47
C GLU A 73 -8.19 -12.36 6.80
N ILE A 74 -8.83 -11.22 6.49
CA ILE A 74 -10.15 -11.19 5.86
C ILE A 74 -10.01 -11.43 4.35
N CYS A 75 -10.30 -12.67 3.92
CA CYS A 75 -10.16 -13.09 2.52
C CYS A 75 -10.99 -12.25 1.54
N ASP A 76 -12.23 -11.91 1.87
CA ASP A 76 -13.13 -11.17 0.96
C ASP A 76 -12.57 -9.79 0.59
N VAL A 77 -11.98 -9.09 1.55
CA VAL A 77 -11.32 -7.79 1.34
C VAL A 77 -10.11 -7.96 0.45
N ARG A 78 -9.31 -9.02 0.68
CA ARG A 78 -8.15 -9.34 -0.16
C ARG A 78 -8.56 -9.63 -1.61
N PHE A 79 -9.64 -10.38 -1.83
CA PHE A 79 -10.17 -10.65 -3.17
C PHE A 79 -10.70 -9.39 -3.83
N SER A 80 -11.40 -8.53 -3.09
CA SER A 80 -11.85 -7.22 -3.61
C SER A 80 -10.68 -6.38 -4.12
N LEU A 81 -9.54 -6.37 -3.41
CA LEU A 81 -8.36 -5.63 -3.83
C LEU A 81 -7.81 -6.05 -5.20
N ILE A 82 -8.03 -7.28 -5.66
CA ILE A 82 -7.63 -7.72 -7.01
C ILE A 82 -8.33 -6.84 -8.05
N SER A 83 -9.63 -6.62 -7.90
CA SER A 83 -10.42 -5.81 -8.84
C SER A 83 -10.09 -4.32 -8.80
N LEU A 84 -9.61 -3.83 -7.66
CA LEU A 84 -9.24 -2.43 -7.44
C LEU A 84 -7.75 -2.17 -7.67
N CYS A 85 -6.97 -3.21 -8.00
CA CYS A 85 -5.52 -3.16 -7.96
C CYS A 85 -4.95 -2.04 -8.85
N ASP A 86 -5.45 -1.89 -10.07
CA ASP A 86 -4.91 -0.91 -11.02
C ASP A 86 -5.17 0.55 -10.62
N GLN A 87 -6.08 0.80 -9.68
CA GLN A 87 -6.37 2.13 -9.12
C GLN A 87 -5.47 2.48 -7.92
N LEU A 88 -4.70 1.52 -7.41
CA LEU A 88 -3.75 1.71 -6.33
C LEU A 88 -2.41 2.22 -6.84
N ASN A 89 -1.60 2.80 -5.96
CA ASN A 89 -0.23 3.19 -6.34
C ASN A 89 0.64 1.95 -6.63
N ILE A 90 1.76 2.14 -7.32
CA ILE A 90 2.58 1.04 -7.81
C ILE A 90 3.14 0.12 -6.69
N PHE A 91 3.37 0.66 -5.49
CA PHE A 91 3.85 -0.09 -4.33
C PHE A 91 2.74 -0.94 -3.71
N GLN A 92 1.55 -0.36 -3.56
CA GLN A 92 0.35 -1.08 -3.14
C GLN A 92 -0.01 -2.19 -4.14
N GLN A 93 0.12 -1.92 -5.44
CA GLN A 93 -0.13 -2.91 -6.49
C GLN A 93 0.74 -4.16 -6.37
N VAL A 94 2.05 -4.00 -6.10
CA VAL A 94 2.92 -5.18 -5.95
C VAL A 94 2.57 -5.98 -4.70
N ILE A 95 2.20 -5.31 -3.59
CA ILE A 95 1.69 -6.00 -2.40
C ILE A 95 0.42 -6.78 -2.73
N VAL A 96 -0.58 -6.14 -3.35
CA VAL A 96 -1.87 -6.78 -3.70
C VAL A 96 -1.68 -7.96 -4.65
N LYS A 97 -0.78 -7.84 -5.64
CA LYS A 97 -0.48 -8.93 -6.56
C LYS A 97 0.21 -10.10 -5.86
N LEU A 98 1.19 -9.82 -4.99
CA LEU A 98 1.90 -10.85 -4.23
C LEU A 98 1.01 -11.56 -3.22
N ILE A 99 0.19 -10.85 -2.43
CA ILE A 99 -0.68 -11.50 -1.43
C ILE A 99 -1.73 -12.43 -2.05
N ASN A 100 -2.00 -12.28 -3.35
CA ASN A 100 -2.98 -13.06 -4.09
C ASN A 100 -2.35 -14.15 -4.98
N THR A 101 -1.02 -14.37 -4.93
CA THR A 101 -0.41 -15.51 -5.61
C THR A 101 -0.78 -16.82 -4.91
N SER A 102 -0.70 -17.92 -5.65
CA SER A 102 -1.05 -19.25 -5.14
C SER A 102 -0.22 -19.65 -3.91
N LEU A 103 1.06 -19.26 -3.84
CA LEU A 103 1.95 -19.57 -2.72
C LEU A 103 1.64 -18.77 -1.45
N ILE A 104 1.18 -17.52 -1.61
CA ILE A 104 1.06 -16.59 -0.48
C ILE A 104 -0.38 -16.53 0.03
N SER A 105 -1.37 -16.63 -0.86
CA SER A 105 -2.79 -16.44 -0.53
C SER A 105 -3.34 -17.43 0.52
N THR A 106 -2.69 -18.58 0.69
CA THR A 106 -3.02 -19.59 1.70
C THR A 106 -2.08 -19.58 2.91
N ASP A 107 -0.96 -18.87 2.86
CA ASP A 107 0.04 -18.84 3.93
C ASP A 107 -0.03 -17.52 4.75
N LYS A 108 -0.63 -17.63 5.94
CA LYS A 108 -0.75 -16.53 6.91
C LYS A 108 0.59 -15.91 7.28
N LYS A 109 1.68 -16.68 7.31
CA LYS A 109 3.04 -16.18 7.60
C LYS A 109 3.44 -15.14 6.55
N TYR A 110 3.24 -15.43 5.27
CA TYR A 110 3.62 -14.53 4.17
C TYR A 110 2.66 -13.36 4.01
N ILE A 111 1.36 -13.58 4.20
CA ILE A 111 0.37 -12.48 4.24
C ILE A 111 0.76 -11.46 5.32
N ARG A 112 1.12 -11.91 6.53
CA ARG A 112 1.54 -11.03 7.62
C ARG A 112 2.85 -10.31 7.32
N LYS A 113 3.83 -10.99 6.71
CA LYS A 113 5.09 -10.34 6.29
C LYS A 113 4.84 -9.22 5.27
N LEU A 114 3.97 -9.43 4.28
CA LEU A 114 3.62 -8.38 3.32
C LEU A 114 2.84 -7.23 3.97
N CYS A 115 1.94 -7.53 4.90
CA CYS A 115 1.26 -6.53 5.71
C CYS A 115 2.27 -5.70 6.55
N TYR A 116 3.28 -6.34 7.13
CA TYR A 116 4.34 -5.66 7.88
C TYR A 116 5.14 -4.71 6.97
N ILE A 117 5.56 -5.18 5.79
CA ILE A 117 6.25 -4.33 4.80
C ILE A 117 5.36 -3.14 4.45
N SER A 118 4.08 -3.35 4.15
CA SER A 118 3.13 -2.26 3.87
C SER A 118 3.10 -1.20 4.98
N LYS A 119 3.06 -1.64 6.25
CA LYS A 119 3.03 -0.74 7.41
C LYS A 119 4.34 0.01 7.63
N ASP A 120 5.48 -0.66 7.46
CA ASP A 120 6.81 -0.07 7.65
C ASP A 120 7.06 1.08 6.65
N PHE A 121 6.57 0.90 5.42
CA PHE A 121 6.59 1.93 4.38
C PHE A 121 5.34 2.81 4.35
N LYS A 122 4.44 2.66 5.33
CA LYS A 122 3.21 3.45 5.50
C LYS A 122 2.37 3.59 4.22
N LEU A 123 2.30 2.51 3.42
CA LEU A 123 1.68 2.55 2.09
C LEU A 123 0.18 2.89 2.13
N SER A 124 -0.50 2.70 3.26
CA SER A 124 -1.90 3.10 3.45
C SER A 124 -2.11 4.60 3.62
N THR A 125 -1.06 5.35 3.95
CA THR A 125 -1.18 6.78 4.30
C THR A 125 -0.25 7.70 3.55
N GLU A 126 0.83 7.18 2.99
CA GLU A 126 1.77 7.96 2.19
C GLU A 126 1.53 7.67 0.71
N GLY A 127 1.44 8.73 -0.10
CA GLY A 127 1.15 8.64 -1.54
C GLY A 127 2.34 8.16 -2.36
N GLU A 128 3.53 8.71 -2.10
CA GLU A 128 4.76 8.43 -2.85
C GLU A 128 5.95 8.19 -1.92
N LEU A 129 6.73 7.16 -2.22
CA LEU A 129 7.99 6.88 -1.55
C LEU A 129 9.12 7.69 -2.19
N ASN A 130 9.97 8.31 -1.37
CA ASN A 130 11.22 8.88 -1.86
C ASN A 130 12.19 7.79 -2.35
N TYR A 131 13.25 8.19 -3.07
CA TYR A 131 14.21 7.25 -3.66
C TYR A 131 14.82 6.27 -2.66
N SER A 132 15.25 6.76 -1.48
CA SER A 132 15.81 5.90 -0.43
C SER A 132 14.81 4.87 0.08
N SER A 133 13.56 5.28 0.28
CA SER A 133 12.47 4.41 0.74
C SER A 133 12.08 3.40 -0.33
N MET A 134 12.13 3.79 -1.61
CA MET A 134 11.89 2.89 -2.73
C MET A 134 12.93 1.75 -2.80
N ILE A 135 14.22 2.07 -2.63
CA ILE A 135 15.28 1.04 -2.59
C ILE A 135 15.02 0.07 -1.43
N LYS A 136 14.78 0.61 -0.22
CA LYS A 136 14.52 -0.22 0.97
C LYS A 136 13.28 -1.09 0.80
N PHE A 137 12.23 -0.56 0.17
CA PHE A 137 11.01 -1.32 -0.15
C PHE A 137 11.33 -2.47 -1.10
N THR A 138 12.04 -2.18 -2.18
CA THR A 138 12.47 -3.18 -3.18
C THR A 138 13.27 -4.30 -2.54
N SER A 139 14.27 -3.96 -1.71
CA SER A 139 15.06 -4.94 -0.97
C SER A 139 14.23 -5.76 0.02
N SER A 140 13.22 -5.15 0.66
CA SER A 140 12.32 -5.87 1.59
C SER A 140 11.50 -6.94 0.87
N ILE A 141 11.05 -6.66 -0.36
CA ILE A 141 10.35 -7.64 -1.20
C ILE A 141 11.32 -8.74 -1.67
N GLU A 142 12.56 -8.40 -2.06
CA GLU A 142 13.58 -9.39 -2.43
C GLU A 142 13.86 -10.38 -1.30
N VAL A 143 14.07 -9.88 -0.08
CA VAL A 143 14.28 -10.72 1.09
C VAL A 143 13.07 -11.62 1.36
N LEU A 144 11.86 -11.12 1.16
CA LEU A 144 10.64 -11.93 1.30
C LEU A 144 10.58 -13.05 0.26
N LEU A 145 10.89 -12.75 -1.00
CA LEU A 145 10.88 -13.73 -2.10
C LEU A 145 11.99 -14.77 -1.96
N SER A 146 13.18 -14.40 -1.48
CA SER A 146 14.25 -15.36 -1.19
C SER A 146 13.81 -16.36 -0.11
N LYS A 147 13.18 -15.90 0.96
CA LYS A 147 12.63 -16.78 2.01
C LYS A 147 11.49 -17.65 1.48
N LEU A 148 10.63 -17.09 0.62
CA LEU A 148 9.56 -17.86 -0.02
C LEU A 148 10.13 -18.98 -0.90
N LYS A 149 11.23 -18.71 -1.62
CA LYS A 149 11.94 -19.71 -2.43
C LYS A 149 12.50 -20.83 -1.57
N GLU A 150 13.10 -20.52 -0.42
CA GLU A 150 13.65 -21.52 0.51
C GLU A 150 12.54 -22.38 1.12
N ASP A 151 11.40 -21.77 1.48
CA ASP A 151 10.25 -22.49 2.05
C ASP A 151 9.46 -23.29 0.99
N THR A 152 9.63 -22.98 -0.30
CA THR A 152 8.98 -23.67 -1.42
C THR A 152 9.91 -24.72 -2.01
N ASN A 153 9.43 -25.93 -2.28
CA ASN A 153 10.23 -26.95 -2.96
C ASN A 153 10.39 -26.64 -4.46
N THR A 154 11.21 -25.63 -4.78
CA THR A 154 11.46 -25.15 -6.14
C THR A 154 12.29 -26.11 -7.00
N GLU A 155 12.76 -27.22 -6.44
CA GLU A 155 13.39 -28.31 -7.21
C GLU A 155 12.35 -29.11 -8.02
N THR A 156 11.07 -29.03 -7.63
CA THR A 156 9.96 -29.60 -8.39
C THR A 156 9.46 -28.64 -9.46
N ALA A 157 8.99 -29.17 -10.59
CA ALA A 157 8.41 -28.35 -11.67
C ALA A 157 7.19 -27.54 -11.19
N GLU A 158 6.37 -28.11 -10.32
CA GLU A 158 5.21 -27.44 -9.71
C GLU A 158 5.64 -26.30 -8.78
N GLY A 159 6.56 -26.55 -7.85
CA GLY A 159 7.08 -25.52 -6.96
C GLY A 159 7.75 -24.37 -7.71
N MET A 160 8.50 -24.67 -8.77
CA MET A 160 9.11 -23.66 -9.63
C MET A 160 8.06 -22.85 -10.40
N TYR A 161 7.02 -23.50 -10.93
CA TYR A 161 5.92 -22.82 -11.62
C TYR A 161 5.22 -21.81 -10.71
N LEU A 162 4.83 -22.25 -9.50
CA LEU A 162 4.16 -21.41 -8.51
C LEU A 162 5.03 -20.24 -8.05
N PHE A 163 6.34 -20.46 -7.89
CA PHE A 163 7.28 -19.40 -7.52
C PHE A 163 7.50 -18.38 -8.65
N THR A 164 7.49 -18.83 -9.91
CA THR A 164 7.72 -17.98 -11.09
C THR A 164 6.68 -16.88 -11.23
N GLU A 165 5.42 -17.11 -10.81
CA GLU A 165 4.39 -16.08 -10.76
C GLU A 165 4.81 -14.88 -9.88
N SER A 166 5.30 -15.17 -8.68
CA SER A 166 5.73 -14.14 -7.71
C SER A 166 6.94 -13.36 -8.21
N ILE A 167 7.91 -14.05 -8.84
CA ILE A 167 9.06 -13.40 -9.48
C ILE A 167 8.64 -12.50 -10.63
N ARG A 168 7.73 -12.96 -11.50
CA ARG A 168 7.25 -12.16 -12.63
C ARG A 168 6.56 -10.87 -12.17
N ILE A 169 5.76 -10.94 -11.11
CA ILE A 169 5.14 -9.76 -10.49
C ILE A 169 6.22 -8.75 -10.06
N PHE A 170 7.23 -9.23 -9.36
CA PHE A 170 8.29 -8.38 -8.82
C PHE A 170 9.21 -7.78 -9.90
N GLU A 171 9.58 -8.55 -10.92
CA GLU A 171 10.37 -8.05 -12.06
C GLU A 171 9.62 -6.97 -12.85
N ASN A 172 8.30 -7.14 -13.04
CA ASN A 172 7.47 -6.13 -13.69
C ASN A 172 7.40 -4.84 -12.86
N PHE A 173 7.32 -4.96 -11.53
CA PHE A 173 7.40 -3.81 -10.63
C PHE A 173 8.73 -3.07 -10.79
N LYS A 174 9.87 -3.78 -10.69
CA LYS A 174 11.21 -3.18 -10.86
C LYS A 174 11.35 -2.44 -12.19
N ARG A 175 10.93 -3.04 -13.31
CA ARG A 175 10.99 -2.40 -14.64
C ARG A 175 10.19 -1.11 -14.69
N ARG A 176 8.98 -1.08 -14.13
CA ARG A 176 8.12 0.11 -14.11
C ARG A 176 8.72 1.21 -13.24
N THR A 177 9.27 0.87 -12.08
CA THR A 177 9.91 1.85 -11.19
C THR A 177 11.23 2.38 -11.75
N CYS A 178 12.06 1.54 -12.40
CA CYS A 178 13.32 1.97 -13.02
C CYS A 178 13.09 2.85 -14.26
N ARG A 179 12.08 2.58 -15.09
CA ARG A 179 11.74 3.45 -16.24
C ARG A 179 11.30 4.85 -15.81
N ASN A 180 10.60 4.96 -14.68
CA ASN A 180 10.21 6.25 -14.12
C ASN A 180 11.44 7.04 -13.61
N MET A 181 12.54 6.38 -13.26
CA MET A 181 13.80 7.04 -12.87
C MET A 181 14.53 7.67 -14.05
N GLU A 182 14.61 6.98 -15.20
CA GLU A 182 15.25 7.54 -16.39
C GLU A 182 14.54 8.82 -16.87
N GLN A 183 13.23 8.89 -16.69
CA GLN A 183 12.43 10.08 -17.03
C GLN A 183 12.57 11.24 -16.03
N THR A 184 12.83 10.97 -14.75
CA THR A 184 13.04 12.02 -13.73
C THR A 184 14.48 12.53 -13.66
N VAL A 185 15.45 11.78 -14.20
CA VAL A 185 16.86 12.19 -14.29
C VAL A 185 17.13 13.02 -15.56
N CYS A 186 16.20 13.07 -16.52
CA CYS A 186 16.22 14.03 -17.62
C CYS A 186 15.68 15.41 -17.21
N ILE A 187 16.18 15.99 -16.12
CA ILE A 187 16.23 17.46 -16.06
C ILE A 187 17.39 17.82 -17.00
N PRO A 188 17.18 18.60 -18.07
CA PRO A 188 18.29 19.11 -18.83
C PRO A 188 19.14 19.91 -17.85
N ILE A 189 20.36 19.44 -17.59
CA ILE A 189 21.41 20.31 -17.06
C ILE A 189 21.64 21.33 -18.16
N GLY A 190 20.84 22.39 -18.13
CA GLY A 190 21.10 23.59 -18.88
C GLY A 190 22.47 24.08 -18.43
N PHE A 191 23.41 24.07 -19.36
CA PHE A 191 24.57 24.95 -19.43
C PHE A 191 24.76 25.83 -18.18
N ILE A 192 25.53 25.34 -17.22
CA ILE A 192 26.33 26.22 -16.36
C ILE A 192 27.77 25.97 -16.81
N GLY A 193 28.16 26.71 -17.85
CA GLY A 193 29.55 26.89 -18.19
C GLY A 193 30.18 27.82 -17.14
N ASP A 194 31.11 27.25 -16.40
CA ASP A 194 32.27 27.83 -15.73
C ASP A 194 32.21 29.28 -15.20
N TYR A 195 32.28 29.35 -13.87
CA TYR A 195 32.86 30.49 -13.16
C TYR A 195 34.33 30.67 -13.56
N SER A 196 34.69 31.84 -14.07
CA SER A 196 36.00 32.43 -13.79
C SER A 196 35.88 33.94 -13.66
N GLY A 197 35.86 34.41 -12.42
CA GLY A 197 36.04 35.82 -12.12
C GLY A 197 37.48 36.25 -12.41
N THR A 198 37.61 37.34 -13.15
CA THR A 198 38.78 38.20 -13.14
C THR A 198 38.32 39.65 -13.15
N GLN A 199 38.48 40.33 -12.01
CA GLN A 199 38.50 41.79 -11.96
C GLN A 199 39.71 42.31 -12.74
N ARG A 200 39.54 43.33 -13.59
CA ARG A 200 40.26 44.63 -13.52
C ARG A 200 39.94 45.56 -14.70
N HIS A 201 39.62 46.80 -14.32
CA HIS A 201 39.88 48.11 -14.94
C HIS A 201 39.23 48.56 -16.28
N GLN A 202 38.42 49.64 -16.11
CA GLN A 202 38.42 50.95 -16.77
C GLN A 202 38.56 51.10 -18.30
N GLU A 203 37.54 51.75 -18.88
CA GLU A 203 37.52 52.90 -19.81
C GLU A 203 36.01 53.20 -20.02
N VAL A 204 35.40 54.37 -19.83
CA VAL A 204 35.74 55.81 -19.80
C VAL A 204 34.88 56.49 -18.73
#